data_AF-A0A9D2I4Z6-F1
#
_entry.id   AF-A0A9D2I4Z6-F1
#
_cell.length_a   1.000
_cell.length_b   1.000
_cell.length_c   1.000
_cell.angle_alpha   90.00
_cell.angle_beta   90.00
_cell.angle_gamma   90.00
#
_symmetry.space_group_name_H-M   'P 1'
#
loop_
_entity.id
_entity.type
_entity.pdbx_description
1 polymer ?
#
loop_
_entity_poly.entity_id
_entity_poly.type
_entity_poly.pdbx_seq_one_letter_code
_entity_poly.pdbx_strand_id
1 'polypeptide(L)'
;MIDGTVDGDMLMINDYIGTWHGERDEHAELARLIGDNPGRPVVPSEFGLCEPAFSGGDARREQIFLEKMEAYRQHEEIAGTIYFCLNDYRTQMGEDGEGKYRRRVHGSVTMDGQPKPSYYAVQRECAPFTLQWEQGQLIITCRRDLPGYEMRGYLVELRDAQEKRMGQAVIERLRPGESMKLPAQDAAAAAVYRPTGDCAGIYLIKEMRR
;
A
#
# COMPACT_ATOMS: atom_id res chain seq x y z
N MET A 1 -18.44 -22.48 18.42
CA MET A 1 -18.79 -21.05 18.37
C MET A 1 -18.88 -20.65 16.91
N ILE A 2 -19.89 -19.88 16.52
CA ILE A 2 -19.90 -19.24 15.21
C ILE A 2 -18.90 -18.09 15.29
N ASP A 3 -18.06 -17.93 14.27
CA ASP A 3 -17.02 -16.91 14.20
C ASP A 3 -17.66 -15.51 14.14
N GLY A 4 -17.30 -14.61 15.06
CA GLY A 4 -17.87 -13.26 15.15
C GLY A 4 -17.56 -12.38 13.94
N THR A 5 -16.60 -12.76 13.10
CA THR A 5 -16.31 -12.10 11.81
C THR A 5 -17.53 -12.04 10.88
N VAL A 6 -18.50 -12.97 11.02
CA VAL A 6 -19.67 -13.02 10.14
C VAL A 6 -20.88 -12.22 10.64
N ASP A 7 -20.83 -11.60 11.81
CA ASP A 7 -21.97 -10.87 12.37
C ASP A 7 -22.10 -9.42 11.84
N GLY A 8 -21.03 -8.87 11.25
CA GLY A 8 -21.01 -7.52 10.68
C GLY A 8 -21.50 -7.43 9.23
N ASP A 9 -21.83 -6.21 8.79
CA ASP A 9 -22.23 -5.94 7.38
C ASP A 9 -21.09 -6.22 6.37
N MET A 10 -19.84 -6.24 6.87
CA MET A 10 -18.65 -6.63 6.14
C MET A 10 -17.86 -7.66 6.94
N LEU A 11 -17.19 -8.58 6.25
CA LEU A 11 -16.29 -9.53 6.88
C LEU A 11 -14.98 -8.83 7.22
N MET A 12 -14.65 -8.73 8.49
CA MET A 12 -13.36 -8.21 8.95
C MET A 12 -12.49 -9.39 9.39
N ILE A 13 -11.41 -9.64 8.65
CA ILE A 13 -10.52 -10.78 8.91
C ILE A 13 -9.14 -10.29 9.33
N ASN A 14 -8.59 -10.92 10.34
CA ASN A 14 -7.14 -10.86 10.54
C ASN A 14 -6.53 -11.90 9.62
N ASP A 15 -5.63 -11.47 8.75
CA ASP A 15 -4.97 -12.33 7.79
C ASP A 15 -3.47 -12.39 8.03
N TYR A 16 -3.11 -13.34 8.86
CA TYR A 16 -1.73 -13.64 9.25
C TYR A 16 -1.27 -15.00 8.70
N ILE A 17 -1.77 -15.42 7.53
CA ILE A 17 -1.17 -16.54 6.77
C ILE A 17 0.30 -16.20 6.49
N GLY A 18 1.19 -17.18 6.70
CA GLY A 18 2.66 -17.00 6.67
C GLY A 18 3.27 -16.51 8.00
N THR A 19 2.44 -16.23 9.00
CA THR A 19 2.87 -15.87 10.37
C THR A 19 2.01 -16.59 11.42
N TRP A 20 1.10 -15.88 12.12
CA TRP A 20 0.31 -16.45 13.22
C TRP A 20 -0.65 -17.55 12.79
N HIS A 21 -1.10 -17.58 11.53
CA HIS A 21 -2.02 -18.60 11.00
C HIS A 21 -1.31 -19.79 10.34
N GLY A 22 0.03 -19.79 10.38
CA GLY A 22 0.87 -20.78 9.71
C GLY A 22 0.93 -20.59 8.19
N GLU A 23 1.73 -21.43 7.54
CA GLU A 23 1.83 -21.47 6.08
C GLU A 23 0.57 -22.12 5.48
N ARG A 24 -0.07 -21.41 4.56
CA ARG A 24 -1.26 -21.86 3.81
C ARG A 24 -1.22 -21.27 2.40
N ASP A 25 -2.05 -21.81 1.51
CA ASP A 25 -2.29 -21.19 0.21
C ASP A 25 -3.24 -20.00 0.39
N GLU A 26 -2.66 -18.80 0.25
CA GLU A 26 -3.34 -17.52 0.36
C GLU A 26 -4.57 -17.42 -0.55
N HIS A 27 -4.37 -17.72 -1.84
CA HIS A 27 -5.41 -17.55 -2.85
C HIS A 27 -6.54 -18.54 -2.64
N ALA A 28 -6.22 -19.79 -2.26
CA ALA A 28 -7.22 -20.80 -1.98
C ALA A 28 -8.08 -20.44 -0.75
N GLU A 29 -7.48 -19.90 0.32
CA GLU A 29 -8.21 -19.51 1.52
C GLU A 29 -9.08 -18.27 1.29
N LEU A 30 -8.59 -17.27 0.56
CA LEU A 30 -9.40 -16.10 0.16
C LEU A 30 -10.58 -16.53 -0.72
N ALA A 31 -10.34 -17.35 -1.74
CA ALA A 31 -11.39 -17.86 -2.63
C ALA A 31 -12.44 -18.66 -1.85
N ARG A 32 -12.04 -19.50 -0.89
CA ARG A 32 -12.95 -20.24 -0.03
C ARG A 32 -13.77 -19.30 0.87
N LEU A 33 -13.12 -18.36 1.56
CA LEU A 33 -13.79 -17.39 2.43
C LEU A 33 -14.87 -16.60 1.68
N ILE A 34 -14.54 -16.10 0.49
CA ILE A 34 -15.45 -15.36 -0.38
C ILE A 34 -16.59 -16.26 -0.86
N GLY A 35 -16.28 -17.48 -1.32
CA GLY A 35 -17.28 -18.45 -1.76
C GLY A 35 -18.27 -18.85 -0.66
N ASP A 36 -17.80 -18.95 0.58
CA ASP A 36 -18.63 -19.24 1.76
C ASP A 36 -19.50 -18.03 2.17
N ASN A 37 -19.22 -16.82 1.66
CA ASN A 37 -19.87 -15.56 2.03
C ASN A 37 -20.26 -14.70 0.80
N PRO A 38 -21.07 -15.22 -0.12
CA PRO A 38 -21.34 -14.57 -1.39
C PRO A 38 -21.98 -13.19 -1.23
N GLY A 39 -21.47 -12.21 -1.97
CA GLY A 39 -21.98 -10.83 -2.00
C GLY A 39 -21.62 -9.97 -0.79
N ARG A 40 -20.82 -10.50 0.15
CA ARG A 40 -20.36 -9.74 1.32
C ARG A 40 -18.99 -9.14 1.06
N PRO A 41 -18.80 -7.83 1.31
CA PRO A 41 -17.48 -7.23 1.23
C PRO A 41 -16.57 -7.79 2.32
N VAL A 42 -15.30 -7.98 1.99
CA VAL A 42 -14.25 -8.47 2.87
C VAL A 42 -13.21 -7.38 3.06
N VAL A 43 -12.74 -7.22 4.30
CA VAL A 43 -11.65 -6.32 4.67
C VAL A 43 -10.66 -7.12 5.49
N PRO A 44 -9.47 -7.43 4.95
CA PRO A 44 -8.30 -7.80 5.74
C PRO A 44 -7.97 -6.65 6.69
N SER A 45 -8.42 -6.77 7.94
CA SER A 45 -8.31 -5.76 8.98
C SER A 45 -6.92 -5.72 9.61
N GLU A 46 -6.17 -6.80 9.52
CA GLU A 46 -4.78 -6.85 9.94
C GLU A 46 -4.01 -7.89 9.11
N PHE A 47 -2.78 -7.56 8.71
CA PHE A 47 -1.79 -8.47 8.16
C PHE A 47 -0.41 -7.83 8.30
N GLY A 48 0.64 -8.63 8.33
CA GLY A 48 2.02 -8.15 8.39
C GLY A 48 2.94 -9.02 9.23
N LEU A 49 4.15 -8.50 9.48
CA LEU A 49 5.21 -9.18 10.22
C LEU A 49 5.39 -8.57 11.61
N CYS A 50 5.29 -9.40 12.65
CA CYS A 50 5.55 -9.00 14.04
C CYS A 50 6.89 -9.57 14.53
N GLU A 51 7.90 -8.71 14.68
CA GLU A 51 9.19 -9.06 15.27
C GLU A 51 9.22 -8.77 16.78
N PRO A 52 9.94 -9.60 17.56
CA PRO A 52 10.79 -10.73 17.15
C PRO A 52 10.07 -12.08 17.01
N ALA A 53 8.75 -12.15 17.23
CA ALA A 53 7.99 -13.41 17.14
C ALA A 53 8.18 -14.14 15.80
N PHE A 54 8.31 -13.40 14.70
CA PHE A 54 8.71 -13.92 13.39
C PHE A 54 9.91 -13.16 12.85
N SER A 55 10.92 -13.87 12.37
CA SER A 55 12.14 -13.28 11.80
C SER A 55 11.95 -12.86 10.34
N GLY A 56 12.91 -12.08 9.83
CA GLY A 56 12.99 -11.69 8.42
C GLY A 56 13.20 -10.20 8.20
N GLY A 57 13.08 -9.39 9.25
CA GLY A 57 13.36 -7.96 9.19
C GLY A 57 12.46 -7.22 8.21
N ASP A 58 12.96 -6.07 7.79
CA ASP A 58 12.22 -5.17 6.90
C ASP A 58 12.01 -5.72 5.49
N ALA A 59 12.95 -6.52 4.99
CA ALA A 59 12.81 -7.17 3.69
C ALA A 59 11.61 -8.14 3.65
N ARG A 60 11.44 -8.96 4.69
CA ARG A 60 10.28 -9.87 4.78
C ARG A 60 8.97 -9.11 5.01
N ARG A 61 9.01 -7.96 5.72
CA ARG A 61 7.85 -7.08 5.91
C ARG A 61 7.37 -6.52 4.57
N GLU A 62 8.28 -6.02 3.74
CA GLU A 62 7.96 -5.59 2.38
C GLU A 62 7.40 -6.75 1.55
N GLN A 63 8.05 -7.91 1.57
CA GLN A 63 7.61 -9.09 0.84
C GLN A 63 6.17 -9.49 1.19
N ILE A 64 5.88 -9.71 2.47
CA ILE A 64 4.52 -10.07 2.94
C ILE A 64 3.51 -9.03 2.49
N PHE A 65 3.83 -7.73 2.63
CA PHE A 65 2.92 -6.67 2.22
C PHE A 65 2.61 -6.73 0.71
N LEU A 66 3.63 -6.92 -0.13
CA LEU A 66 3.45 -7.00 -1.59
C LEU A 66 2.66 -8.24 -2.01
N GLU A 67 2.98 -9.42 -1.46
CA GLU A 67 2.29 -10.69 -1.75
C GLU A 67 0.81 -10.61 -1.35
N LYS A 68 0.51 -10.06 -0.17
CA LYS A 68 -0.87 -9.86 0.29
C LYS A 68 -1.63 -8.89 -0.60
N MET A 69 -1.05 -7.73 -0.92
CA MET A 69 -1.70 -6.76 -1.79
C MET A 69 -1.94 -7.31 -3.20
N GLU A 70 -1.03 -8.14 -3.72
CA GLU A 70 -1.21 -8.84 -5.00
C GLU A 70 -2.40 -9.82 -4.94
N ALA A 71 -2.47 -10.64 -3.90
CA ALA A 71 -3.57 -11.59 -3.70
C ALA A 71 -4.92 -10.87 -3.55
N TYR A 72 -5.00 -9.86 -2.68
CA TYR A 72 -6.22 -9.10 -2.42
C TYR A 72 -6.79 -8.43 -3.66
N ARG A 73 -5.94 -7.92 -4.57
CA ARG A 73 -6.37 -7.27 -5.81
C ARG A 73 -6.99 -8.22 -6.84
N GLN A 74 -6.86 -9.53 -6.68
CA GLN A 74 -7.50 -10.52 -7.56
C GLN A 74 -8.99 -10.71 -7.27
N HIS A 75 -9.52 -10.12 -6.20
CA HIS A 75 -10.87 -10.35 -5.72
C HIS A 75 -11.62 -9.02 -5.58
N GLU A 76 -12.71 -8.84 -6.34
CA GLU A 76 -13.53 -7.62 -6.28
C GLU A 76 -14.25 -7.47 -4.93
N GLU A 77 -14.47 -8.57 -4.21
CA GLU A 77 -15.07 -8.60 -2.89
C GLU A 77 -14.17 -8.00 -1.80
N ILE A 78 -12.85 -7.92 -2.04
CA ILE A 78 -11.94 -7.23 -1.11
C ILE A 78 -12.13 -5.73 -1.28
N ALA A 79 -12.92 -5.15 -0.38
CA ALA A 79 -13.35 -3.75 -0.47
C ALA A 79 -12.32 -2.76 0.08
N GLY A 80 -11.33 -3.24 0.82
CA GLY A 80 -10.32 -2.42 1.46
C GLY A 80 -9.36 -3.28 2.28
N THR A 81 -8.27 -2.68 2.74
CA THR A 81 -7.24 -3.36 3.54
C THR A 81 -6.74 -2.44 4.64
N ILE A 82 -6.47 -2.97 5.82
CA ILE A 82 -5.81 -2.26 6.90
C ILE A 82 -4.47 -2.96 7.15
N TYR A 83 -3.39 -2.30 6.71
CA TYR A 83 -2.04 -2.78 6.98
C TYR A 83 -1.69 -2.53 8.44
N PHE A 84 -1.45 -3.60 9.18
CA PHE A 84 -0.98 -3.51 10.55
C PHE A 84 0.55 -3.56 10.51
N CYS A 85 1.28 -2.51 10.88
CA CYS A 85 0.81 -1.17 11.24
C CYS A 85 1.74 -0.11 10.63
N LEU A 86 1.42 1.17 10.84
CA LEU A 86 2.29 2.25 10.37
C LEU A 86 3.59 2.31 11.19
N ASN A 87 3.49 2.51 12.50
CA ASN A 87 4.64 2.68 13.40
C ASN A 87 4.89 1.43 14.22
N ASP A 88 6.16 1.15 14.50
CA ASP A 88 6.53 0.34 15.67
C ASP A 88 5.93 0.97 16.93
N TYR A 89 5.38 0.13 17.80
CA TYR A 89 4.60 0.62 18.94
C TYR A 89 5.04 -0.02 20.24
N ARG A 90 4.87 0.76 21.31
CA ARG A 90 5.06 0.30 22.68
C ARG A 90 3.90 -0.57 23.10
N THR A 91 4.22 -1.67 23.77
CA THR A 91 3.23 -2.52 24.40
C THR A 91 3.83 -3.13 25.66
N GLN A 92 2.98 -3.39 26.65
CA GLN A 92 3.31 -4.18 27.83
C GLN A 92 3.85 -5.57 27.49
N MET A 93 3.48 -6.08 26.31
CA MET A 93 3.96 -7.35 25.74
C MET A 93 5.13 -7.14 24.77
N GLY A 94 5.84 -6.01 24.83
CA GLY A 94 6.94 -5.71 23.91
C GLY A 94 8.10 -6.67 24.14
N GLU A 95 8.55 -7.33 23.09
CA GLU A 95 9.58 -8.38 23.14
C GLU A 95 10.96 -7.85 22.71
N ASP A 96 11.00 -6.65 22.12
CA ASP A 96 12.23 -5.92 21.79
C ASP A 96 12.44 -4.71 22.70
N GLY A 97 13.69 -4.39 23.03
CA GLY A 97 14.07 -3.26 23.90
C GLY A 97 13.91 -3.51 25.41
N GLU A 98 14.25 -2.50 26.22
CA GLU A 98 14.27 -2.60 27.69
C GLU A 98 13.45 -1.50 28.40
N GLY A 99 12.85 -1.85 29.54
CA GLY A 99 12.09 -0.93 30.38
C GLY A 99 11.00 -0.17 29.60
N LYS A 100 11.06 1.16 29.61
CA LYS A 100 10.11 2.02 28.89
C LYS A 100 10.22 1.97 27.36
N TYR A 101 11.26 1.32 26.83
CA TYR A 101 11.51 1.15 25.40
C TYR A 101 11.05 -0.21 24.87
N ARG A 102 10.41 -1.04 25.71
CA ARG A 102 9.79 -2.29 25.25
C ARG A 102 8.76 -2.03 24.15
N ARG A 103 8.91 -2.71 23.03
CA ARG A 103 8.11 -2.48 21.81
C ARG A 103 7.87 -3.76 21.02
N ARG A 104 6.94 -3.68 20.07
CA ARG A 104 6.84 -4.61 18.95
C ARG A 104 7.36 -3.92 17.70
N VAL A 105 8.25 -4.61 17.00
CA VAL A 105 8.75 -4.16 15.71
C VAL A 105 7.82 -4.72 14.65
N HIS A 106 6.91 -3.89 14.19
CA HIS A 106 5.82 -4.30 13.32
C HIS A 106 5.61 -3.33 12.17
N GLY A 107 5.76 -2.03 12.44
CA GLY A 107 5.42 -1.00 11.49
C GLY A 107 6.41 -0.89 10.34
N SER A 108 5.99 -0.25 9.25
CA SER A 108 6.91 0.21 8.20
C SER A 108 7.65 1.50 8.58
N VAL A 109 7.31 2.10 9.72
CA VAL A 109 7.95 3.27 10.31
C VAL A 109 8.46 2.89 11.69
N THR A 110 9.61 3.42 12.09
CA THR A 110 10.13 3.26 13.45
C THR A 110 9.24 3.96 14.47
N MET A 111 9.50 3.67 15.75
CA MET A 111 8.75 4.25 16.87
C MET A 111 8.86 5.78 16.96
N ASP A 112 9.96 6.35 16.46
CA ASP A 112 10.23 7.80 16.39
C ASP A 112 9.81 8.44 15.06
N GLY A 113 9.12 7.69 14.19
CA GLY A 113 8.54 8.24 12.96
C GLY A 113 9.45 8.21 11.74
N GLN A 114 10.60 7.53 11.79
CA GLN A 114 11.50 7.40 10.64
C GLN A 114 11.03 6.27 9.71
N PRO A 115 10.88 6.51 8.40
CA PRO A 115 10.45 5.48 7.46
C PRO A 115 11.53 4.39 7.35
N LYS A 116 11.11 3.11 7.44
CA LYS A 116 11.94 1.96 7.04
C LYS A 116 11.86 1.79 5.52
N PRO A 117 12.78 1.04 4.88
CA PRO A 117 12.68 0.74 3.45
C PRO A 117 11.29 0.27 2.99
N SER A 118 10.64 -0.63 3.74
CA SER A 118 9.30 -1.16 3.46
C SER A 118 8.21 -0.08 3.43
N TYR A 119 8.41 1.08 4.08
CA TYR A 119 7.48 2.22 4.01
C TYR A 119 7.22 2.67 2.58
N TYR A 120 8.26 2.71 1.74
CA TYR A 120 8.13 3.20 0.38
C TYR A 120 7.37 2.22 -0.52
N ALA A 121 7.42 0.91 -0.22
CA ALA A 121 6.54 -0.07 -0.84
C ALA A 121 5.08 0.17 -0.42
N VAL A 122 4.81 0.37 0.88
CA VAL A 122 3.46 0.71 1.37
C VAL A 122 2.95 2.01 0.74
N GLN A 123 3.76 3.06 0.69
CA GLN A 123 3.41 4.33 0.05
C GLN A 123 3.02 4.15 -1.41
N ARG A 124 3.80 3.36 -2.17
CA ARG A 124 3.56 3.11 -3.60
C ARG A 124 2.31 2.28 -3.84
N GLU A 125 2.10 1.20 -3.09
CA GLU A 125 0.94 0.34 -3.29
C GLU A 125 -0.36 0.96 -2.78
N CYS A 126 -0.29 1.81 -1.76
CA CYS A 126 -1.44 2.58 -1.27
C CYS A 126 -1.68 3.89 -2.03
N ALA A 127 -0.93 4.17 -3.11
CA ALA A 127 -1.23 5.28 -4.00
C ALA A 127 -2.41 4.89 -4.92
N PRO A 128 -3.41 5.78 -5.14
CA PRO A 128 -4.58 5.49 -5.97
C PRO A 128 -4.27 5.57 -7.48
N PHE A 129 -3.00 5.52 -7.85
CA PHE A 129 -2.53 5.68 -9.21
C PHE A 129 -1.36 4.79 -9.53
N THR A 130 -1.17 4.59 -10.84
CA THR A 130 0.05 4.07 -11.43
C THR A 130 0.62 5.10 -12.38
N LEU A 131 1.95 5.05 -12.57
CA LEU A 131 2.68 5.90 -13.49
C LEU A 131 3.38 5.02 -14.52
N GLN A 132 3.23 5.39 -15.78
CA GLN A 132 3.93 4.77 -16.91
C GLN A 132 4.59 5.87 -17.74
N TRP A 133 5.73 5.57 -18.34
CA TRP A 133 6.39 6.48 -19.26
C TRP A 133 6.49 5.83 -20.63
N GLU A 134 5.94 6.49 -21.64
CA GLU A 134 5.92 5.99 -23.02
C GLU A 134 6.19 7.15 -23.98
N GLN A 135 7.21 7.00 -24.85
CA GLN A 135 7.50 7.94 -25.94
C GLN A 135 7.57 9.42 -25.52
N GLY A 136 8.15 9.70 -24.34
CA GLY A 136 8.26 11.06 -23.81
C GLY A 136 6.97 11.61 -23.21
N GLN A 137 5.98 10.76 -22.94
CA GLN A 137 4.77 11.11 -22.19
C GLN A 137 4.76 10.36 -20.85
N LEU A 138 4.38 11.07 -19.80
CA LEU A 138 4.00 10.48 -18.52
C LEU A 138 2.50 10.19 -18.56
N ILE A 139 2.14 8.93 -18.36
CA ILE A 139 0.75 8.47 -18.28
C ILE A 139 0.47 8.20 -16.80
N ILE A 140 -0.48 8.94 -16.24
CA ILE A 140 -0.99 8.74 -14.88
C ILE A 140 -2.35 8.06 -15.00
N THR A 141 -2.49 6.88 -14.42
CA THR A 141 -3.75 6.12 -14.43
C THR A 141 -4.28 6.01 -13.01
N CYS A 142 -5.52 6.43 -12.77
CA CYS A 142 -6.18 6.16 -11.51
C CYS A 142 -6.50 4.66 -11.43
N ARG A 143 -6.10 4.01 -10.35
CA ARG A 143 -6.29 2.56 -10.17
C ARG A 143 -7.77 2.21 -10.24
N ARG A 144 -8.07 1.10 -10.91
CA ARG A 144 -9.40 0.46 -10.86
C ARG A 144 -9.51 -0.51 -9.68
N ASP A 145 -8.38 -1.07 -9.27
CA ASP A 145 -8.20 -1.99 -8.16
C ASP A 145 -7.80 -1.25 -6.87
N LEU A 146 -7.55 -2.00 -5.79
CA LEU A 146 -7.20 -1.44 -4.48
C LEU A 146 -5.87 -0.64 -4.51
N PRO A 147 -5.82 0.60 -3.98
CA PRO A 147 -6.94 1.41 -3.54
C PRO A 147 -7.64 2.12 -4.71
N GLY A 148 -8.94 1.83 -4.90
CA GLY A 148 -9.72 2.31 -6.04
C GLY A 148 -10.60 3.49 -5.68
N TYR A 149 -10.05 4.69 -5.59
CA TYR A 149 -10.81 5.91 -5.33
C TYR A 149 -10.44 7.06 -6.27
N GLU A 150 -11.37 7.98 -6.47
CA GLU A 150 -11.22 9.12 -7.38
C GLU A 150 -10.06 10.04 -6.97
N MET A 151 -9.19 10.36 -7.93
CA MET A 151 -8.19 11.40 -7.75
C MET A 151 -8.78 12.76 -8.13
N ARG A 152 -8.78 13.70 -7.20
CA ARG A 152 -9.27 15.07 -7.41
C ARG A 152 -8.33 16.08 -6.79
N GLY A 153 -7.92 17.07 -7.55
CA GLY A 153 -7.02 18.15 -7.11
C GLY A 153 -5.58 17.72 -6.84
N TYR A 154 -5.14 16.56 -7.35
CA TYR A 154 -3.74 16.14 -7.21
C TYR A 154 -2.86 17.03 -8.10
N LEU A 155 -1.63 17.31 -7.67
CA LEU A 155 -0.65 18.04 -8.47
C LEU A 155 0.46 17.10 -8.92
N VAL A 156 0.78 17.10 -10.20
CA VAL A 156 1.94 16.40 -10.75
C VAL A 156 2.98 17.44 -11.12
N GLU A 157 4.19 17.27 -10.59
CA GLU A 157 5.35 18.13 -10.87
C GLU A 157 6.42 17.32 -11.61
N LEU A 158 6.85 17.81 -12.77
CA LEU A 158 7.96 17.22 -13.53
C LEU A 158 9.27 17.87 -13.12
N ARG A 159 10.32 17.05 -12.95
CA ARG A 159 11.64 17.49 -12.50
C ARG A 159 12.75 17.01 -13.42
N ASP A 160 13.78 17.83 -13.58
CA ASP A 160 15.01 17.46 -14.27
C ASP A 160 15.93 16.60 -13.38
N ALA A 161 17.09 16.22 -13.92
CA ALA A 161 18.08 15.40 -13.22
C ALA A 161 18.75 16.11 -12.02
N GLN A 162 18.58 17.42 -11.88
CA GLN A 162 19.04 18.22 -10.75
C GLN A 162 17.88 18.55 -9.78
N GLU A 163 16.77 17.82 -9.88
CA GLU A 163 15.54 17.99 -9.10
C GLU A 163 14.83 19.35 -9.30
N LYS A 164 15.24 20.12 -10.30
CA LYS A 164 14.60 21.41 -10.56
C LYS A 164 13.28 21.18 -11.28
N ARG A 165 12.24 21.88 -10.81
CA ARG A 165 10.91 21.86 -11.42
C ARG A 165 10.96 22.37 -12.86
N MET A 166 10.47 21.55 -13.79
CA MET A 166 10.34 21.85 -15.21
C MET A 166 8.93 22.31 -15.58
N GLY A 167 7.92 21.77 -14.88
CA GLY A 167 6.52 22.06 -15.14
C GLY A 167 5.62 21.37 -14.13
N GLN A 168 4.33 21.72 -14.14
CA GLN A 168 3.33 21.10 -13.28
C GLN A 168 1.97 21.02 -13.96
N ALA A 169 1.15 20.06 -13.56
CA ALA A 169 -0.22 19.90 -14.01
C ALA A 169 -1.13 19.47 -12.85
N VAL A 170 -2.36 19.99 -12.83
CA VAL A 170 -3.37 19.60 -11.84
C VAL A 170 -4.25 18.50 -12.44
N ILE A 171 -4.43 17.44 -11.68
CA ILE A 171 -5.44 16.42 -11.92
C ILE A 171 -6.74 16.94 -11.31
N GLU A 172 -7.51 17.69 -12.09
CA GLU A 172 -8.82 18.20 -11.68
C GLU A 172 -9.72 17.05 -11.22
N ARG A 173 -9.74 15.97 -12.01
CA ARG A 173 -10.45 14.74 -11.72
C ARG A 173 -9.94 13.58 -12.59
N LEU A 174 -9.69 12.42 -11.98
CA LEU A 174 -9.59 11.11 -12.64
C LEU A 174 -10.38 10.09 -11.82
N ARG A 175 -11.36 9.44 -12.44
CA ARG A 175 -12.10 8.31 -11.86
C ARG A 175 -11.27 7.02 -11.95
N PRO A 176 -11.56 6.00 -11.11
CA PRO A 176 -10.94 4.69 -11.21
C PRO A 176 -10.94 4.14 -12.65
N GLY A 177 -9.76 3.81 -13.17
CA GLY A 177 -9.52 3.34 -14.53
C GLY A 177 -9.32 4.41 -15.60
N GLU A 178 -9.48 5.70 -15.29
CA GLU A 178 -9.18 6.81 -16.21
C GLU A 178 -7.69 7.17 -16.17
N SER A 179 -7.18 7.71 -17.28
CA SER A 179 -5.80 8.14 -17.42
C SER A 179 -5.66 9.58 -17.92
N MET A 180 -4.60 10.25 -17.47
CA MET A 180 -4.12 11.54 -17.96
C MET A 180 -2.74 11.36 -18.59
N LYS A 181 -2.46 12.09 -19.67
CA LYS A 181 -1.13 12.12 -20.31
C LYS A 181 -0.52 13.51 -20.19
N LEU A 182 0.76 13.57 -19.80
CA LEU A 182 1.54 14.79 -19.69
C LEU A 182 2.81 14.70 -20.54
N PRO A 183 3.17 15.74 -21.31
CA PRO A 183 4.47 15.79 -21.98
C PRO A 183 5.61 15.77 -20.94
N ALA A 184 6.56 14.85 -21.09
CA ALA A 184 7.64 14.60 -20.13
C ALA A 184 8.93 14.11 -20.83
N GLN A 185 9.25 14.65 -22.01
CA GLN A 185 10.40 14.22 -22.84
C GLN A 185 11.74 14.37 -22.11
N ASP A 186 11.95 15.53 -21.48
CA ASP A 186 13.22 15.87 -20.81
C ASP A 186 13.18 15.68 -19.29
N ALA A 187 12.07 15.17 -18.76
CA ALA A 187 11.92 14.95 -17.32
C ALA A 187 12.72 13.73 -16.86
N ALA A 188 13.37 13.85 -15.71
CA ALA A 188 14.04 12.76 -15.01
C ALA A 188 13.15 12.11 -13.94
N ALA A 189 12.20 12.86 -13.38
CA ALA A 189 11.28 12.37 -12.35
C ALA A 189 9.92 13.08 -12.41
N ALA A 190 8.93 12.45 -11.78
CA ALA A 190 7.62 13.02 -11.50
C ALA A 190 7.33 12.94 -10.00
N ALA A 191 7.02 14.08 -9.38
CA ALA A 191 6.53 14.14 -8.01
C ALA A 191 5.01 14.33 -8.04
N VAL A 192 4.28 13.53 -7.26
CA VAL A 192 2.82 13.62 -7.17
C VAL A 192 2.45 14.08 -5.77
N TYR A 193 1.61 15.10 -5.69
CA TYR A 193 1.16 15.71 -4.44
C TYR A 193 -0.35 15.57 -4.30
N ARG A 194 -0.78 15.29 -3.07
CA ARG A 194 -2.19 15.30 -2.67
C ARG A 194 -2.70 16.76 -2.65
N PRO A 195 -4.03 16.97 -2.68
CA PRO A 195 -4.62 18.31 -2.53
C PRO A 195 -4.23 19.02 -1.23
N THR A 196 -3.86 18.26 -0.21
CA THR A 196 -3.36 18.76 1.09
C THR A 196 -1.95 19.33 1.01
N GLY A 197 -1.24 19.11 -0.10
CA GLY A 197 0.18 19.47 -0.28
C GLY A 197 1.14 18.35 0.09
N ASP A 198 0.67 17.22 0.64
CA ASP A 198 1.53 16.09 0.99
C ASP A 198 2.08 15.40 -0.26
N CYS A 199 3.38 15.11 -0.26
CA CYS A 199 4.01 14.34 -1.32
C CYS A 199 3.55 12.88 -1.25
N ALA A 200 2.78 12.43 -2.25
CA ALA A 200 2.37 11.04 -2.41
C ALA A 200 3.51 10.14 -2.91
N GLY A 201 4.52 10.73 -3.54
CA GLY A 201 5.74 10.05 -3.97
C GLY A 201 6.53 10.85 -5.00
N ILE A 202 7.82 10.55 -5.10
CA ILE A 202 8.70 11.01 -6.18
C ILE A 202 9.16 9.78 -6.93
N TYR A 203 8.91 9.75 -8.23
CA TYR A 203 9.10 8.56 -9.05
C TYR A 203 10.06 8.87 -10.19
N LEU A 204 11.14 8.08 -10.30
CA LEU A 204 12.14 8.29 -11.33
C LEU A 204 11.65 7.71 -12.66
N ILE A 205 11.70 8.51 -13.73
CA ILE A 205 11.21 8.09 -15.05
C ILE A 205 11.96 6.86 -15.56
N LYS A 206 13.25 6.71 -15.25
CA LYS A 206 14.05 5.54 -15.62
C LYS A 206 13.48 4.21 -15.07
N GLU A 207 12.77 4.25 -13.94
CA GLU A 207 12.17 3.08 -13.29
C GLU A 207 10.77 2.76 -13.84
N MET A 208 10.16 3.70 -14.59
CA MET A 208 8.85 3.55 -15.22
C MET A 208 8.91 3.06 -16.66
N ARG A 209 10.10 3.02 -17.28
CA ARG A 209 10.30 2.54 -18.65
C ARG A 209 10.05 1.03 -18.68
N ARG A 210 8.87 0.64 -19.15
CA ARG A 210 8.56 -0.73 -19.55
C ARG A 210 8.15 -0.72 -21.01
#